data_AF-A0A1Q6H2J6-F1
#
_entry.id   AF-A0A1Q6H2J6-F1
#
_cell.length_a   1.000
_cell.length_b   1.000
_cell.length_c   1.000
_cell.angle_alpha   90.00
_cell.angle_beta   90.00
_cell.angle_gamma   90.00
#
_symmetry.space_group_name_H-M   'P 1'
#
loop_
_entity.id
_entity.type
_entity.pdbx_description
1 polymer ?
#
loop_
_entity_poly.entity_id
_entity_poly.type
_entity_poly.pdbx_seq_one_letter_code
_entity_poly.pdbx_strand_id
1 'polypeptide(L)'
;MISVDVLRAKIVNSDWDGLYQLFGKMSNSDFRRAESVVRESIMPELDGSAFWQAYLHLLKYRHQAFITCILGASAIVKSGSLDFSSDDAHAVAAFLDQISPTASRKVMDMLLPMLVSIEQMEEVFRLFAVDDEKSRVVHLIKITSPLAYYMLFLALRHSGDRGLALRCCMALLKKKDDLSCNMTSIVSQYFGLDDVKIPFTLKLKPYEHSYLEASYDNFVHLLTGRRPRI
;
A
#
# COMPACT_ATOMS: atom_id res chain seq x y z
N MET A 1 34.64 8.16 1.77
CA MET A 1 33.68 7.06 1.56
C MET A 1 32.89 6.93 2.85
N ILE A 2 31.58 7.09 2.83
CA ILE A 2 30.76 6.95 4.05
C ILE A 2 30.68 5.46 4.39
N SER A 3 31.07 5.09 5.60
CA SER A 3 30.92 3.72 6.08
C SER A 3 29.44 3.47 6.38
N VAL A 4 28.88 2.41 5.80
CA VAL A 4 27.54 1.90 6.09
C VAL A 4 27.40 1.64 7.59
N ASP A 5 28.45 1.14 8.24
CA ASP A 5 28.47 0.83 9.66
C ASP A 5 28.30 2.07 10.53
N VAL A 6 28.85 3.22 10.10
CA VAL A 6 28.66 4.49 10.82
C VAL A 6 27.20 4.95 10.75
N LEU A 7 26.59 4.93 9.56
CA LEU A 7 25.18 5.29 9.40
C LEU A 7 24.28 4.34 10.18
N ARG A 8 24.55 3.03 10.10
CA ARG A 8 23.84 1.99 10.81
C ARG A 8 23.93 2.19 12.33
N ALA A 9 25.14 2.40 12.85
CA ALA A 9 25.34 2.63 14.28
C ALA A 9 24.59 3.86 14.78
N LYS A 10 24.51 4.94 14.00
CA LYS A 10 23.73 6.13 14.38
C LYS A 10 22.23 5.83 14.45
N ILE A 11 21.69 5.12 13.46
CA ILE A 11 20.25 4.78 13.41
C ILE A 11 19.88 3.77 14.50
N VAL A 12 20.64 2.67 14.63
CA VAL A 12 20.36 1.60 15.61
C VAL A 12 20.47 2.11 17.05
N ASN A 13 21.43 2.98 17.35
CA ASN A 13 21.59 3.57 18.68
C ASN A 13 20.69 4.79 18.91
N SER A 14 19.80 5.13 17.98
CA SER A 14 18.95 6.33 18.04
C SER A 14 19.73 7.64 18.27
N ASP A 15 20.96 7.73 17.76
CA ASP A 15 21.79 8.94 17.80
C ASP A 15 21.40 9.87 16.64
N TRP A 16 20.21 10.46 16.75
CA TRP A 16 19.62 11.31 15.72
C TRP A 16 20.39 12.61 15.52
N ASP A 17 20.90 13.22 16.59
CA ASP A 17 21.72 14.43 16.50
C ASP A 17 23.03 14.16 15.75
N GLY A 18 23.69 13.04 16.08
CA GLY A 18 24.88 12.59 15.37
C GLY A 18 24.59 12.28 13.90
N LEU A 19 23.43 11.69 13.60
CA LEU A 19 22.98 11.41 12.23
C LEU A 19 22.77 12.71 11.44
N TYR A 20 22.10 13.71 12.03
CA TYR A 20 21.82 14.99 11.37
C TYR A 20 23.10 15.79 11.13
N GLN A 21 24.02 15.81 12.10
CA GLN A 21 25.34 16.41 11.92
C GLN A 21 26.15 15.73 10.82
N LEU A 22 26.07 14.39 10.74
CA LEU A 22 26.74 13.63 9.70
C LEU A 22 26.18 13.98 8.32
N PHE A 23 24.86 14.00 8.16
CA PHE A 23 24.22 14.41 6.89
C PHE A 23 24.51 15.87 6.52
N GLY A 24 24.53 16.78 7.49
CA GLY A 24 24.80 18.20 7.25
C GLY A 24 26.21 18.51 6.76
N LYS A 25 27.16 17.59 6.98
CA LYS A 25 28.55 17.70 6.51
C LYS A 25 28.77 17.06 5.12
N MET A 26 27.78 16.38 4.57
CA MET A 26 27.93 15.68 3.30
C MET A 26 27.81 16.60 2.10
N SER A 27 28.58 16.29 1.04
CA SER A 27 28.29 16.82 -0.29
C SER A 27 26.96 16.27 -0.81
N ASN A 28 26.36 16.92 -1.82
CA ASN A 28 25.12 16.42 -2.43
C ASN A 28 25.26 15.00 -3.00
N SER A 29 26.42 14.66 -3.57
CA SER A 29 26.68 13.31 -4.10
C SER A 29 26.82 12.28 -2.98
N ASP A 30 27.49 12.63 -1.89
CA ASP A 30 27.64 11.75 -0.74
C ASP A 30 26.31 11.55 0.01
N PHE A 31 25.51 12.60 0.13
CA PHE A 31 24.17 12.52 0.73
C PHE A 31 23.25 11.60 -0.07
N ARG A 32 23.22 11.70 -1.40
CA ARG A 32 22.42 10.78 -2.24
C ARG A 32 22.85 9.32 -2.09
N ARG A 33 24.15 9.06 -1.94
CA ARG A 33 24.67 7.71 -1.65
C ARG A 33 24.22 7.24 -0.27
N ALA A 34 24.34 8.10 0.74
CA ALA A 34 23.88 7.79 2.10
C ALA A 34 22.38 7.52 2.14
N GLU A 35 21.56 8.31 1.45
CA GLU A 35 20.12 8.11 1.29
C GLU A 35 19.81 6.72 0.71
N SER A 36 20.51 6.34 -0.38
CA SER A 36 20.36 5.02 -0.99
C SER A 36 20.71 3.90 -0.01
N VAL A 37 21.85 4.01 0.68
CA VAL A 37 22.32 3.04 1.68
C VAL A 37 21.33 2.90 2.83
N VAL A 38 20.81 4.02 3.36
CA VAL A 38 19.81 4.00 4.43
C VAL A 38 18.58 3.23 3.95
N ARG A 39 18.03 3.59 2.79
CA ARG A 39 16.83 2.94 2.23
C ARG A 39 17.02 1.45 1.95
N GLU A 40 18.13 1.07 1.35
CA GLU A 40 18.31 -0.26 0.76
C GLU A 40 19.02 -1.25 1.69
N SER A 41 19.79 -0.76 2.66
CA SER A 41 20.65 -1.61 3.50
C SER A 41 20.48 -1.43 5.00
N ILE A 42 19.81 -0.37 5.47
CA ILE A 42 19.61 -0.14 6.91
C ILE A 42 18.14 -0.31 7.26
N MET A 43 17.24 0.45 6.63
CA MET A 43 15.80 0.38 6.91
C MET A 43 15.23 -1.05 6.85
N PRO A 44 15.60 -1.92 5.89
CA PRO A 44 15.04 -3.27 5.82
C PRO A 44 15.47 -4.23 6.95
N GLU A 45 16.51 -3.88 7.71
CA GLU A 45 17.05 -4.72 8.78
C GLU A 45 16.53 -4.31 10.17
N LEU A 46 15.80 -3.20 10.27
CA LEU A 46 15.24 -2.73 11.53
C LEU A 46 14.04 -3.60 11.94
N ASP A 47 13.79 -3.69 13.25
CA ASP A 47 12.52 -4.22 13.75
C ASP A 47 11.37 -3.20 13.58
N GLY A 48 10.14 -3.61 13.87
CA GLY A 48 8.95 -2.79 13.63
C GLY A 48 8.94 -1.43 14.34
N SER A 49 9.34 -1.39 15.62
CA SER A 49 9.35 -0.12 16.39
C SER A 49 10.52 0.76 15.96
N ALA A 50 11.73 0.19 15.84
CA ALA A 50 12.90 0.92 15.38
C ALA A 50 12.72 1.47 13.96
N PHE A 51 12.00 0.74 13.09
CA PHE A 51 11.67 1.18 11.74
C PHE A 51 10.85 2.48 11.76
N TRP A 52 9.75 2.53 12.51
CA TRP A 52 8.89 3.72 12.55
C TRP A 52 9.60 4.93 13.14
N GLN A 53 10.38 4.73 14.22
CA GLN A 53 11.17 5.80 14.83
C GLN A 53 12.23 6.34 13.87
N ALA A 54 13.00 5.46 13.23
CA ALA A 54 13.99 5.86 12.24
C ALA A 54 13.34 6.60 11.07
N TYR A 55 12.22 6.08 10.57
CA TYR A 55 11.50 6.70 9.46
C TYR A 55 11.02 8.11 9.81
N LEU A 56 10.44 8.30 11.01
CA LEU A 56 10.02 9.62 11.49
C LEU A 56 11.19 10.61 11.55
N HIS A 57 12.33 10.20 12.11
CA HIS A 57 13.50 11.06 12.24
C HIS A 57 14.13 11.42 10.88
N LEU A 58 14.15 10.48 9.94
CA LEU A 58 14.60 10.72 8.57
C LEU A 58 13.67 11.68 7.82
N LEU A 59 12.35 11.52 7.99
CA LEU A 59 11.35 12.41 7.44
C LEU A 59 11.48 13.84 8.00
N LYS A 60 11.67 13.98 9.32
CA LYS A 60 11.91 15.27 10.00
C LYS A 60 13.14 15.99 9.48
N TYR A 61 14.22 15.25 9.17
CA TYR A 61 15.41 15.84 8.59
C TYR A 61 15.19 16.34 7.16
N ARG A 62 14.70 15.47 6.27
CA ARG A 62 14.44 15.82 4.87
C ARG A 62 13.43 14.89 4.21
N HIS A 63 12.14 15.15 4.43
CA HIS A 63 11.04 14.32 3.92
C HIS A 63 11.13 14.01 2.41
N GLN A 64 11.53 14.97 1.57
CA GLN A 64 11.61 14.74 0.11
C GLN A 64 12.60 13.65 -0.29
N ALA A 65 13.71 13.51 0.45
CA ALA A 65 14.71 12.48 0.23
C ALA A 65 14.24 11.15 0.81
N PHE A 66 13.75 11.17 2.05
CA PHE A 66 13.51 9.95 2.79
C PHE A 66 12.10 9.37 2.68
N ILE A 67 11.14 10.04 2.02
CA ILE A 67 9.76 9.52 1.89
C ILE A 67 9.72 8.10 1.30
N THR A 68 10.65 7.77 0.39
CA THR A 68 10.74 6.44 -0.24
C THR A 68 11.33 5.36 0.67
N CYS A 69 11.87 5.71 1.84
CA CYS A 69 12.37 4.74 2.82
C CYS A 69 11.29 3.83 3.38
N ILE A 70 10.00 4.19 3.25
CA ILE A 70 8.91 3.28 3.60
C ILE A 70 8.99 1.96 2.82
N LEU A 71 9.56 1.95 1.62
CA LEU A 71 9.76 0.72 0.82
C LEU A 71 10.67 -0.30 1.52
N GLY A 72 11.54 0.15 2.42
CA GLY A 72 12.35 -0.72 3.27
C GLY A 72 11.51 -1.60 4.21
N ALA A 73 10.26 -1.24 4.47
CA ALA A 73 9.36 -1.99 5.33
C ALA A 73 8.94 -3.36 4.77
N SER A 74 9.18 -3.64 3.48
CA SER A 74 8.58 -4.79 2.79
C SER A 74 8.80 -6.13 3.51
N ALA A 75 10.01 -6.39 4.03
CA ALA A 75 10.30 -7.62 4.76
C ALA A 75 9.58 -7.66 6.11
N ILE A 76 9.55 -6.55 6.84
CA ILE A 76 8.93 -6.38 8.16
C ILE A 76 7.41 -6.51 8.09
N VAL A 77 6.80 -5.98 7.02
CA VAL A 77 5.36 -6.14 6.73
C VAL A 77 5.03 -7.60 6.47
N LYS A 78 5.84 -8.30 5.68
CA LYS A 78 5.64 -9.72 5.34
C LYS A 78 5.81 -10.64 6.54
N SER A 79 6.69 -10.32 7.48
CA SER A 79 6.82 -11.04 8.75
C SER A 79 5.70 -10.73 9.74
N GLY A 80 4.87 -9.72 9.49
CA GLY A 80 3.81 -9.29 10.39
C GLY A 80 4.31 -8.55 11.64
N SER A 81 5.57 -8.12 11.64
CA SER A 81 6.20 -7.45 12.81
C SER A 81 6.10 -5.93 12.76
N LEU A 82 5.59 -5.37 11.67
CA LEU A 82 5.35 -3.93 11.57
C LEU A 82 3.97 -3.61 12.14
N ASP A 83 3.92 -3.02 13.33
CA ASP A 83 2.68 -2.61 13.98
C ASP A 83 2.21 -1.24 13.46
N PHE A 84 1.14 -1.24 12.67
CA PHE A 84 0.50 -0.04 12.14
C PHE A 84 -0.33 0.72 13.18
N SER A 85 -0.64 0.10 14.32
CA SER A 85 -1.41 0.69 15.42
C SER A 85 -0.52 1.34 16.49
N SER A 86 0.81 1.19 16.38
CA SER A 86 1.77 1.74 17.34
C SER A 86 1.77 3.27 17.39
N ASP A 87 2.16 3.85 18.53
CA ASP A 87 2.31 5.30 18.70
C ASP A 87 3.32 5.89 17.70
N ASP A 88 4.39 5.15 17.40
CA ASP A 88 5.41 5.56 16.42
C ASP A 88 4.85 5.63 15.00
N ALA A 89 3.99 4.68 14.60
CA ALA A 89 3.30 4.71 13.32
C ALA A 89 2.37 5.94 13.22
N HIS A 90 1.59 6.19 14.27
CA HIS A 90 0.70 7.36 14.35
C HIS A 90 1.47 8.68 14.33
N ALA A 91 2.65 8.74 14.95
CA ALA A 91 3.51 9.91 14.91
C ALA A 91 4.03 10.20 13.48
N VAL A 92 4.33 9.15 12.70
CA VAL A 92 4.66 9.27 11.27
C VAL A 92 3.47 9.79 10.47
N ALA A 93 2.28 9.21 10.65
CA ALA A 93 1.09 9.64 9.92
C ALA A 93 0.74 11.11 10.21
N ALA A 94 0.76 11.50 11.49
CA ALA A 94 0.53 12.88 11.92
C ALA A 94 1.57 13.86 11.33
N PHE A 95 2.85 13.46 11.29
CA PHE A 95 3.90 14.29 10.70
C PHE A 95 3.72 14.47 9.18
N LEU A 96 3.35 13.41 8.46
CA LEU A 96 3.10 13.48 7.02
C LEU A 96 1.93 14.39 6.68
N ASP A 97 0.84 14.31 7.46
CA ASP A 97 -0.33 15.16 7.30
C ASP A 97 -0.02 16.65 7.54
N GLN A 98 0.80 16.95 8.55
CA GLN A 98 1.28 18.30 8.84
C GLN A 98 2.13 18.88 7.71
N ILE A 99 2.94 18.08 7.02
CA ILE A 99 3.75 18.57 5.89
C ILE A 99 2.85 18.82 4.67
N SER A 100 2.09 17.81 4.26
CA SER A 100 1.17 17.92 3.13
C SER A 100 0.28 16.67 3.02
N PRO A 101 -1.02 16.84 2.71
CA PRO A 101 -1.90 15.72 2.37
C PRO A 101 -1.37 14.83 1.23
N THR A 102 -0.55 15.40 0.33
CA THR A 102 0.07 14.65 -0.76
C THR A 102 1.17 13.69 -0.30
N ALA A 103 1.84 13.99 0.83
CA ALA A 103 2.87 13.12 1.39
C ALA A 103 2.26 11.85 1.98
N SER A 104 1.19 11.98 2.77
CA SER A 104 0.42 10.84 3.31
C SER A 104 -0.08 9.93 2.20
N ARG A 105 -0.70 10.52 1.16
CA ARG A 105 -1.13 9.78 -0.04
C ARG A 105 0.01 9.02 -0.70
N LYS A 106 1.18 9.65 -0.85
CA LYS A 106 2.34 9.02 -1.49
C LYS A 106 2.89 7.86 -0.67
N VAL A 107 2.97 8.00 0.65
CA VAL A 107 3.42 6.92 1.55
C VAL A 107 2.43 5.75 1.50
N MET A 108 1.13 6.02 1.60
CA MET A 108 0.10 4.99 1.47
C MET A 108 0.13 4.27 0.12
N ASP A 109 0.27 5.00 -1.00
CA ASP A 109 0.38 4.41 -2.34
C ASP A 109 1.63 3.50 -2.49
N MET A 110 2.71 3.77 -1.73
CA MET A 110 3.89 2.91 -1.66
C MET A 110 3.72 1.71 -0.71
N LEU A 111 2.93 1.88 0.36
CA LEU A 111 2.76 0.89 1.40
C LEU A 111 1.73 -0.20 1.02
N LEU A 112 0.56 0.20 0.51
CA LEU A 112 -0.54 -0.70 0.19
C LEU A 112 -0.15 -1.90 -0.70
N PRO A 113 0.72 -1.76 -1.73
CA PRO A 113 1.16 -2.89 -2.54
C PRO A 113 2.00 -3.94 -1.78
N MET A 114 2.56 -3.59 -0.63
CA MET A 114 3.41 -4.48 0.17
C MET A 114 2.63 -5.32 1.18
N LEU A 115 1.39 -4.94 1.49
CA LEU A 115 0.57 -5.56 2.51
C LEU A 115 0.10 -6.94 2.06
N VAL A 116 0.03 -7.88 3.00
CA VAL A 116 -0.22 -9.31 2.73
C VAL A 116 -1.54 -9.81 3.30
N SER A 117 -2.24 -9.02 4.10
CA SER A 117 -3.54 -9.40 4.65
C SER A 117 -4.57 -8.26 4.63
N ILE A 118 -5.84 -8.62 4.82
CA ILE A 118 -6.97 -7.67 4.90
C ILE A 118 -6.81 -6.78 6.12
N GLU A 119 -6.42 -7.37 7.24
CA GLU A 119 -6.22 -6.69 8.52
C GLU A 119 -5.20 -5.58 8.37
N GLN A 120 -4.05 -5.87 7.73
CA GLN A 120 -3.02 -4.87 7.46
C GLN A 120 -3.54 -3.73 6.57
N MET A 121 -4.32 -4.04 5.53
CA MET A 121 -4.92 -2.99 4.68
C MET A 121 -5.87 -2.10 5.47
N GLU A 122 -6.71 -2.68 6.33
CA GLU A 122 -7.63 -1.93 7.19
C GLU A 122 -6.89 -1.08 8.24
N GLU A 123 -5.83 -1.61 8.85
CA GLU A 123 -4.98 -0.84 9.77
C GLU A 123 -4.34 0.36 9.08
N VAL A 124 -3.85 0.19 7.84
CA VAL A 124 -3.27 1.29 7.07
C VAL A 124 -4.31 2.32 6.68
N PHE A 125 -5.53 1.90 6.30
CA PHE A 125 -6.61 2.85 6.05
C PHE A 125 -6.96 3.66 7.31
N ARG A 126 -7.02 3.01 8.48
CA ARG A 126 -7.21 3.71 9.76
C ARG A 126 -6.07 4.68 10.07
N LEU A 127 -4.82 4.23 9.89
CA LEU A 127 -3.62 5.03 10.17
C LEU A 127 -3.58 6.33 9.36
N PHE A 128 -4.05 6.30 8.12
CA PHE A 128 -4.11 7.47 7.23
C PHE A 128 -5.50 8.11 7.10
N ALA A 129 -6.44 7.78 8.01
CA ALA A 129 -7.80 8.33 8.05
C ALA A 129 -8.56 8.23 6.70
N VAL A 130 -8.46 7.07 6.04
CA VAL A 130 -9.17 6.76 4.78
C VAL A 130 -10.43 5.95 5.10
N ASP A 131 -11.44 6.66 5.58
CA ASP A 131 -12.65 6.05 6.11
C ASP A 131 -13.72 5.80 5.03
N ASP A 132 -13.74 6.60 3.96
CA ASP A 132 -14.76 6.50 2.92
C ASP A 132 -14.37 5.58 1.76
N GLU A 133 -15.38 4.91 1.18
CA GLU A 133 -15.19 3.94 0.12
C GLU A 133 -14.61 4.56 -1.16
N LYS A 134 -14.96 5.81 -1.48
CA LYS A 134 -14.48 6.48 -2.70
C LYS A 134 -12.99 6.74 -2.62
N SER A 135 -12.49 7.19 -1.46
CA SER A 135 -11.07 7.36 -1.21
C SER A 135 -10.33 6.04 -1.25
N ARG A 136 -10.87 4.98 -0.62
CA ARG A 136 -10.29 3.62 -0.70
C ARG A 136 -10.15 3.14 -2.15
N VAL A 137 -11.19 3.31 -2.97
CA VAL A 137 -11.18 2.95 -4.40
C VAL A 137 -10.06 3.66 -5.17
N VAL A 138 -9.81 4.95 -4.89
CA VAL A 138 -8.76 5.74 -5.56
C VAL A 138 -7.36 5.13 -5.35
N HIS A 139 -7.10 4.55 -4.18
CA HIS A 139 -5.83 3.90 -3.87
C HIS A 139 -5.78 2.48 -4.44
N LEU A 140 -6.79 1.67 -4.14
CA LEU A 140 -6.82 0.24 -4.46
C LEU A 140 -6.80 -0.03 -5.97
N ILE A 141 -7.45 0.83 -6.76
CA ILE A 141 -7.53 0.63 -8.22
C ILE A 141 -6.16 0.70 -8.91
N LYS A 142 -5.16 1.33 -8.31
CA LYS A 142 -3.80 1.44 -8.87
C LYS A 142 -3.02 0.12 -8.73
N ILE A 143 -3.43 -0.75 -7.81
CA ILE A 143 -2.70 -1.95 -7.42
C ILE A 143 -3.25 -3.13 -8.21
N THR A 144 -2.37 -3.99 -8.73
CA THR A 144 -2.75 -5.21 -9.43
C THR A 144 -2.37 -6.40 -8.56
N SER A 145 -3.23 -6.73 -7.60
CA SER A 145 -3.08 -7.92 -6.74
C SER A 145 -4.45 -8.46 -6.32
N PRO A 146 -4.56 -9.77 -6.02
CA PRO A 146 -5.83 -10.35 -5.57
C PRO A 146 -6.36 -9.70 -4.29
N LEU A 147 -5.49 -9.41 -3.33
CA LEU A 147 -5.85 -8.74 -2.08
C LEU A 147 -6.42 -7.33 -2.33
N ALA A 148 -5.73 -6.52 -3.15
CA ALA A 148 -6.22 -5.17 -3.46
C ALA A 148 -7.55 -5.21 -4.22
N TYR A 149 -7.75 -6.20 -5.11
CA TYR A 149 -9.01 -6.37 -5.82
C TYR A 149 -10.14 -6.86 -4.94
N TYR A 150 -9.87 -7.68 -3.94
CA TYR A 150 -10.86 -8.04 -2.94
C TYR A 150 -11.30 -6.82 -2.13
N MET A 151 -10.35 -6.04 -1.62
CA MET A 151 -10.66 -4.81 -0.88
C MET A 151 -11.38 -3.77 -1.77
N LEU A 152 -11.01 -3.68 -3.06
CA LEU A 152 -11.67 -2.82 -4.03
C LEU A 152 -13.13 -3.25 -4.24
N PHE A 153 -13.38 -4.56 -4.37
CA PHE A 153 -14.72 -5.11 -4.48
C PHE A 153 -15.57 -4.76 -3.26
N LEU A 154 -15.04 -4.96 -2.05
CA LEU A 154 -15.74 -4.62 -0.81
C LEU A 154 -16.07 -3.12 -0.73
N ALA A 155 -15.12 -2.24 -1.05
CA ALA A 155 -15.34 -0.80 -1.07
C ALA A 155 -16.43 -0.40 -2.07
N LEU A 156 -16.40 -0.94 -3.30
CA LEU A 156 -17.46 -0.68 -4.28
C LEU A 156 -18.82 -1.18 -3.79
N ARG A 157 -18.87 -2.36 -3.16
CA ARG A 157 -20.11 -2.95 -2.65
C ARG A 157 -20.71 -2.09 -1.55
N HIS A 158 -19.92 -1.70 -0.55
CA HIS A 158 -20.38 -0.86 0.56
C HIS A 158 -20.83 0.53 0.07
N SER A 159 -20.19 1.07 -0.96
CA SER A 159 -20.59 2.35 -1.53
C SER A 159 -21.97 2.31 -2.22
N GLY A 160 -22.36 1.17 -2.80
CA GLY A 160 -23.55 1.04 -3.65
C GLY A 160 -23.55 1.94 -4.91
N ASP A 161 -22.47 2.66 -5.17
CA ASP A 161 -22.40 3.68 -6.23
C ASP A 161 -22.06 3.00 -7.58
N ARG A 162 -23.11 2.73 -8.35
CA ARG A 162 -22.99 2.16 -9.72
C ARG A 162 -22.09 3.01 -10.62
N GLY A 163 -22.08 4.34 -10.46
CA GLY A 163 -21.22 5.24 -11.23
C GLY A 163 -19.74 5.10 -10.86
N LEU A 164 -19.44 4.88 -9.57
CA LEU A 164 -18.09 4.56 -9.10
C LEU A 164 -17.63 3.20 -9.65
N ALA A 165 -18.48 2.18 -9.61
CA ALA A 165 -18.20 0.87 -10.19
C ALA A 165 -17.90 0.95 -11.70
N LEU A 166 -18.67 1.75 -12.45
CA LEU A 166 -18.43 1.97 -13.88
C LEU A 166 -17.07 2.65 -14.14
N ARG A 167 -16.75 3.72 -13.41
CA ARG A 167 -15.43 4.37 -13.51
C ARG A 167 -14.30 3.41 -13.16
N CYS A 168 -14.52 2.54 -12.17
CA CYS A 168 -13.58 1.50 -11.80
C CYS A 168 -13.32 0.52 -12.95
N CYS A 169 -14.37 -0.01 -13.57
CA CYS A 169 -14.24 -0.88 -14.75
C CYS A 169 -13.45 -0.20 -15.89
N MET A 170 -13.74 1.06 -16.19
CA MET A 170 -13.01 1.80 -17.23
C MET A 170 -11.52 1.94 -16.92
N ALA A 171 -11.16 2.17 -15.66
CA ALA A 171 -9.77 2.28 -15.24
C ALA A 171 -9.05 0.92 -15.20
N LEU A 172 -9.73 -0.16 -14.78
CA LEU A 172 -9.19 -1.52 -14.82
C LEU A 172 -8.90 -1.97 -16.26
N LEU A 173 -9.81 -1.71 -17.21
CA LEU A 173 -9.61 -2.03 -18.64
C LEU A 173 -8.39 -1.33 -19.26
N LYS A 174 -7.98 -0.17 -18.74
CA LYS A 174 -6.79 0.54 -19.22
C LYS A 174 -5.48 -0.18 -18.87
N LYS A 175 -5.48 -1.06 -17.85
CA LYS A 175 -4.29 -1.80 -17.41
C LYS A 175 -3.88 -2.92 -18.39
N LYS A 176 -4.83 -3.46 -19.15
CA LYS A 176 -4.62 -4.48 -20.20
C LYS A 176 -3.92 -5.76 -19.71
N ASP A 177 -4.12 -6.13 -18.45
CA ASP A 177 -3.67 -7.42 -17.89
C ASP A 177 -4.87 -8.32 -17.55
N ASP A 178 -4.65 -9.63 -17.55
CA ASP A 178 -5.69 -10.65 -17.36
C ASP A 178 -6.41 -10.52 -16.02
N LEU A 179 -5.68 -10.22 -14.95
CA LEU A 179 -6.24 -10.10 -13.61
C LEU A 179 -7.20 -8.91 -13.52
N SER A 180 -6.82 -7.76 -14.09
CA SER A 180 -7.67 -6.58 -14.20
C SER A 180 -8.89 -6.82 -15.09
N CYS A 181 -8.74 -7.59 -16.17
CA CYS A 181 -9.87 -8.00 -17.02
C CYS A 181 -10.86 -8.86 -16.22
N ASN A 182 -10.38 -9.87 -15.49
CA ASN A 182 -11.23 -10.72 -14.65
C ASN A 182 -11.94 -9.89 -13.56
N MET A 183 -11.22 -8.97 -12.92
CA MET A 183 -11.80 -8.05 -11.94
C MET A 183 -12.87 -7.15 -12.56
N THR A 184 -12.63 -6.65 -13.78
CA THR A 184 -13.63 -5.88 -14.54
C THR A 184 -14.89 -6.71 -14.79
N SER A 185 -14.75 -7.98 -15.19
CA SER A 185 -15.88 -8.88 -15.39
C SER A 185 -16.66 -9.15 -14.10
N ILE A 186 -15.97 -9.32 -12.97
CA ILE A 186 -16.61 -9.48 -11.66
C ILE A 186 -17.45 -8.24 -11.33
N VAL A 187 -16.84 -7.05 -11.40
CA VAL A 187 -17.54 -5.80 -11.08
C VAL A 187 -18.69 -5.53 -12.05
N SER A 188 -18.51 -5.73 -13.36
CA SER A 188 -19.58 -5.45 -14.31
C SER A 188 -20.78 -6.34 -14.08
N GLN A 189 -20.60 -7.64 -13.84
CA GLN A 189 -21.70 -8.56 -13.61
C GLN A 189 -22.35 -8.34 -12.25
N TYR A 190 -21.56 -8.13 -11.20
CA TYR A 190 -22.08 -7.93 -9.85
C TYR A 190 -22.95 -6.66 -9.76
N PHE A 191 -22.53 -5.57 -10.41
CA PHE A 191 -23.27 -4.30 -10.40
C PHE A 191 -24.24 -4.15 -11.59
N GLY A 192 -24.38 -5.17 -12.45
CA GLY A 192 -25.26 -5.17 -13.62
C GLY A 192 -24.92 -4.10 -14.67
N LEU A 193 -23.63 -3.84 -14.91
CA LEU A 193 -23.12 -2.81 -15.83
C LEU A 193 -23.11 -3.31 -17.29
N ASP A 194 -24.29 -3.46 -17.88
CA ASP A 194 -24.48 -4.06 -19.22
C ASP A 194 -23.80 -3.29 -20.36
N ASP A 195 -23.50 -2.01 -20.16
CA ASP A 195 -22.86 -1.14 -21.16
C ASP A 195 -21.34 -1.33 -21.27
N VAL A 196 -20.72 -2.05 -20.32
CA VAL A 196 -19.26 -2.25 -20.32
C VAL A 196 -18.93 -3.37 -21.31
N LYS A 197 -18.44 -2.99 -22.50
CA LYS A 197 -17.90 -3.95 -23.48
C LYS A 197 -16.57 -4.51 -22.98
N ILE A 198 -16.61 -5.66 -22.32
CA ILE A 198 -15.41 -6.37 -21.85
C ILE A 198 -14.95 -7.34 -22.95
N PRO A 199 -13.67 -7.30 -23.36
CA PRO A 199 -13.14 -8.20 -24.40
C PRO A 199 -13.05 -9.68 -23.96
N PHE A 200 -13.21 -9.98 -22.66
CA PHE A 200 -13.07 -11.31 -22.09
C PHE A 200 -14.25 -11.72 -21.19
N THR A 201 -14.47 -13.03 -21.11
CA THR A 201 -15.71 -13.69 -20.71
C THR A 201 -15.57 -14.49 -19.42
N LEU A 202 -14.98 -13.92 -18.35
CA LEU A 202 -15.30 -14.49 -17.04
C LEU A 202 -16.79 -14.26 -16.81
N LYS A 203 -17.59 -15.33 -16.93
CA LYS A 203 -19.05 -15.29 -16.73
C LYS A 203 -19.37 -15.87 -15.37
N LEU A 204 -19.86 -15.03 -14.48
CA LEU A 204 -20.37 -15.42 -13.17
C LEU A 204 -21.75 -16.04 -13.33
N LYS A 205 -21.96 -17.18 -12.69
CA LYS A 205 -23.29 -17.77 -12.53
C LYS A 205 -24.01 -17.09 -11.36
N PRO A 206 -25.36 -17.10 -11.33
CA PRO A 206 -26.13 -16.42 -10.28
C PRO A 206 -25.72 -16.80 -8.84
N TYR A 207 -25.39 -18.06 -8.59
CA TYR A 207 -24.95 -18.49 -7.27
C TYR A 207 -23.55 -17.97 -6.89
N GLU A 208 -22.68 -17.69 -7.87
CA GLU A 208 -21.29 -17.25 -7.65
C GLU A 208 -21.23 -15.83 -7.08
N HIS A 209 -22.31 -15.04 -7.18
CA HIS A 209 -22.42 -13.73 -6.54
C HIS A 209 -22.33 -13.85 -5.01
N SER A 210 -23.06 -14.80 -4.42
CA SER A 210 -23.03 -15.06 -2.98
C SER A 210 -21.68 -15.63 -2.52
N TYR A 211 -20.94 -16.32 -3.40
CA TYR A 211 -19.60 -16.83 -3.10
C TYR A 211 -18.53 -15.74 -3.04
N LEU A 212 -18.61 -14.72 -3.89
CA LEU A 212 -17.68 -13.57 -3.87
C LEU A 212 -17.68 -12.85 -2.51
N GLU A 213 -18.82 -12.86 -1.84
CA GLU A 213 -19.02 -12.17 -0.57
C GLU A 213 -18.61 -13.03 0.64
N ALA A 214 -18.58 -14.35 0.48
CA ALA A 214 -18.44 -15.27 1.60
C ALA A 214 -17.01 -15.31 2.19
N SER A 215 -15.97 -15.18 1.36
CA SER A 215 -14.58 -15.14 1.84
C SER A 215 -13.60 -14.58 0.81
N TYR A 216 -12.44 -14.14 1.28
CA TYR A 216 -11.31 -13.78 0.44
C TYR A 216 -10.90 -14.93 -0.50
N ASP A 217 -10.79 -16.16 0.01
CA ASP A 217 -10.37 -17.31 -0.78
C ASP A 217 -11.32 -17.59 -1.95
N ASN A 218 -12.64 -17.51 -1.70
CA ASN A 218 -13.65 -17.69 -2.75
C ASN A 218 -13.52 -16.62 -3.84
N PHE A 219 -13.29 -15.37 -3.43
CA PHE A 219 -13.05 -14.27 -4.35
C PHE A 219 -11.79 -14.51 -5.19
N VAL A 220 -10.67 -14.90 -4.57
CA VAL A 220 -9.40 -15.18 -5.28
C VAL A 220 -9.56 -16.32 -6.26
N HIS A 221 -10.28 -17.39 -5.90
CA HIS A 221 -10.58 -18.49 -6.79
C HIS A 221 -11.29 -18.01 -8.07
N LEU A 222 -12.36 -17.24 -7.93
CA LEU A 222 -13.08 -16.67 -9.07
C LEU A 222 -12.22 -15.69 -9.87
N LEU A 223 -11.51 -14.79 -9.19
CA LEU A 223 -10.64 -13.79 -9.83
C LEU A 223 -9.53 -14.42 -10.67
N THR A 224 -8.97 -15.54 -10.22
CA THR A 224 -7.92 -16.27 -10.94
C THR A 224 -8.46 -17.26 -11.97
N GLY A 225 -9.77 -17.26 -12.23
CA GLY A 225 -10.43 -18.12 -13.22
C GLY A 225 -10.61 -19.58 -12.78
N ARG A 226 -10.38 -19.90 -11.50
CA ARG A 226 -10.59 -21.24 -10.95
C ARG A 226 -11.99 -21.32 -10.34
N ARG A 227 -12.89 -22.06 -10.98
CA ARG A 227 -14.24 -22.26 -10.45
C ARG A 227 -14.20 -23.04 -9.12
N PRO A 228 -15.01 -22.67 -8.11
CA PRO A 228 -15.10 -23.43 -6.87
C PRO A 228 -15.55 -24.86 -7.15
N ARG A 229 -14.96 -25.84 -6.46
CA ARG A 229 -15.41 -27.23 -6.49
C ARG A 229 -16.70 -27.32 -5.67
N ILE A 230 -17.79 -27.67 -6.34
CA ILE A 230 -19.09 -27.98 -5.73
C ILE A 230 -19.01 -29.38 -5.12
#